data_AF-A0A7C3TD08-F1
#
_entry.id   AF-A0A7C3TD08-F1
#
_cell.length_a   1.000
_cell.length_b   1.000
_cell.length_c   1.000
_cell.angle_alpha   90.00
_cell.angle_beta   90.00
_cell.angle_gamma   90.00
#
_symmetry.space_group_name_H-M   'P 1'
#
loop_
_entity.id
_entity.type
_entity.pdbx_description
1 polymer ?
#
loop_
_entity_poly.entity_id
_entity_poly.type
_entity_poly.pdbx_seq_one_letter_code
_entity_poly.pdbx_strand_id
1 'polypeptide(L)'
;MVKMMREFVLFTAMTAMFLLVGYIVGLFLGDPATMMLLALAIAVAMNSIAYMFGDKLVMTMTGARIVSEQEAPQLHAIVERVAANAKIPKPKVGIVRTLS
;
A
#
# COMPACT_ATOMS: atom_id res chain seq x y z
N MET A 1 4.47 -5.01 19.72
CA MET A 1 5.91 -5.32 19.49
C MET A 1 6.11 -6.25 18.29
N VAL A 2 5.43 -7.40 18.21
CA VAL A 2 5.60 -8.38 17.10
C VAL A 2 5.24 -7.83 15.71
N LYS A 3 4.19 -6.99 15.58
CA LYS A 3 3.84 -6.34 14.29
C LYS A 3 4.98 -5.49 13.72
N MET A 4 5.56 -4.64 14.58
CA MET A 4 6.68 -3.76 14.22
C MET A 4 7.92 -4.54 13.79
N MET A 5 8.22 -5.68 14.42
CA MET A 5 9.32 -6.56 13.99
C MET A 5 9.07 -7.14 12.59
N ARG A 6 7.87 -7.64 12.31
CA ARG A 6 7.55 -8.19 10.98
C ARG A 6 7.65 -7.12 9.91
N GLU A 7 7.10 -5.94 10.18
CA GLU A 7 7.18 -4.78 9.28
C GLU A 7 8.64 -4.41 9.03
N PHE A 8 9.46 -4.27 10.08
CA PHE A 8 10.88 -3.93 9.95
C PHE A 8 11.66 -4.97 9.12
N VAL A 9 11.47 -6.27 9.39
CA VAL A 9 12.14 -7.35 8.65
C VAL A 9 11.76 -7.31 7.17
N LEU A 10 10.48 -7.12 6.85
CA LEU A 10 10.01 -7.04 5.48
C LEU A 10 10.59 -5.82 4.75
N PHE A 11 10.63 -4.66 5.41
CA PHE A 11 11.23 -3.45 4.84
C PHE A 11 12.73 -3.62 4.59
N THR A 12 13.48 -4.12 5.58
CA THR A 12 14.92 -4.38 5.41
C THR A 12 15.20 -5.38 4.30
N ALA A 13 14.41 -6.46 4.21
CA ALA A 13 14.55 -7.45 3.13
C ALA A 13 14.27 -6.84 1.75
N MET A 14 13.21 -6.02 1.62
CA MET A 14 12.92 -5.31 0.38
C MET A 14 14.04 -4.35 0.00
N THR A 15 14.54 -3.54 0.93
CA THR A 15 15.67 -2.62 0.68
C THR A 15 16.92 -3.37 0.25
N ALA A 16 17.25 -4.48 0.92
CA ALA A 16 18.38 -5.33 0.54
C ALA A 16 18.24 -5.89 -0.89
N MET A 17 17.03 -6.28 -1.28
CA MET A 17 16.74 -6.75 -2.65
C MET A 17 17.00 -5.66 -3.69
N PHE A 18 16.54 -4.42 -3.46
CA PHE A 18 16.79 -3.30 -4.37
C PHE A 18 18.27 -2.97 -4.49
N LEU A 19 19.02 -2.98 -3.38
CA LEU A 19 20.45 -2.75 -3.38
C LEU A 19 21.22 -3.86 -4.13
N LEU A 20 20.80 -5.12 -3.97
CA LEU A 20 21.40 -6.25 -4.68
C LEU A 20 21.20 -6.11 -6.20
N VAL A 21 19.99 -5.77 -6.64
CA VAL A 21 19.71 -5.53 -8.06
C VAL A 21 20.52 -4.34 -8.59
N GLY A 22 20.55 -3.22 -7.85
CA GLY A 22 21.33 -2.04 -8.23
C GLY A 22 22.83 -2.33 -8.33
N TYR A 23 23.37 -3.14 -7.41
CA TYR A 23 24.76 -3.58 -7.43
C TYR A 23 25.08 -4.47 -8.64
N ILE A 24 24.25 -5.48 -8.92
CA ILE A 24 24.43 -6.36 -10.08
C ILE A 24 24.39 -5.55 -11.38
N VAL A 25 23.38 -4.68 -11.53
CA VAL A 25 23.24 -3.79 -12.69
C VAL A 25 24.47 -2.89 -12.83
N GLY A 26 24.94 -2.32 -11.72
CA GLY A 26 26.13 -1.47 -11.73
C GLY A 26 27.45 -2.20 -12.03
N LEU A 27 27.57 -3.50 -11.72
CA LEU A 27 28.70 -4.30 -12.19
C LEU A 27 28.71 -4.44 -13.72
N PHE A 28 27.55 -4.60 -14.36
CA PHE A 28 27.45 -4.66 -15.83
C PHE A 28 27.73 -3.31 -16.50
N LEU A 29 27.38 -2.20 -15.83
CA LEU A 29 27.54 -0.84 -16.34
C LEU A 29 28.89 -0.19 -15.97
N GLY A 30 29.71 -0.86 -15.17
CA GLY A 30 31.04 -0.38 -14.76
C GLY A 30 31.06 0.66 -13.64
N ASP A 31 29.89 1.07 -13.13
CA ASP A 31 29.75 1.99 -11.99
C ASP A 31 28.71 1.50 -10.97
N PRO A 32 29.12 0.60 -10.04
CA PRO A 32 28.26 0.06 -9.00
C PRO A 32 27.72 1.10 -8.03
N ALA A 33 28.52 2.12 -7.70
CA ALA A 33 28.16 3.11 -6.67
C ALA A 33 27.02 4.01 -7.16
N THR A 34 27.10 4.51 -8.39
CA THR A 34 26.07 5.35 -8.98
C THR A 34 24.76 4.59 -9.18
N MET A 35 24.83 3.32 -9.59
CA MET A 35 23.64 2.49 -9.80
C MET A 35 22.96 2.09 -8.49
N MET A 36 23.71 1.87 -7.41
CA MET A 36 23.13 1.65 -6.07
C MET A 36 22.43 2.91 -5.56
N LEU A 37 23.00 4.11 -5.76
CA LEU A 37 22.34 5.38 -5.41
C LEU A 37 21.07 5.60 -6.23
N LEU A 38 21.09 5.29 -7.52
CA LEU A 38 19.90 5.36 -8.39
C LEU A 38 18.82 4.37 -7.93
N ALA A 39 19.21 3.12 -7.62
CA ALA A 39 18.28 2.11 -7.13
C ALA A 39 17.64 2.52 -5.79
N LEU A 40 18.41 3.14 -4.89
CA LEU A 40 17.89 3.69 -3.65
C LEU A 40 16.92 4.85 -3.90
N ALA A 41 17.26 5.76 -4.81
CA ALA A 41 16.38 6.87 -5.18
C ALA A 41 15.05 6.36 -5.78
N ILE A 42 15.11 5.37 -6.66
CA ILE A 42 13.91 4.71 -7.22
C ILE A 42 13.11 4.03 -6.11
N ALA A 43 13.75 3.29 -5.21
CA ALA A 43 13.06 2.62 -4.11
C ALA A 43 12.31 3.62 -3.20
N VAL A 44 12.94 4.75 -2.85
CA VAL A 44 12.31 5.82 -2.07
C VAL A 44 11.15 6.45 -2.83
N ALA A 45 11.34 6.75 -4.13
CA ALA A 45 10.30 7.32 -4.97
C ALA A 45 9.09 6.39 -5.09
N MET A 46 9.33 5.10 -5.36
CA MET A 46 8.28 4.08 -5.43
C MET A 46 7.54 3.94 -4.10
N ASN A 47 8.25 3.93 -2.96
CA ASN A 47 7.62 3.82 -1.65
C ASN A 47 6.75 5.05 -1.34
N SER A 48 7.24 6.23 -1.70
CA SER A 48 6.51 7.50 -1.53
C SER A 48 5.25 7.53 -2.41
N ILE A 49 5.36 7.11 -3.68
CA ILE A 49 4.23 7.00 -4.59
C ILE A 49 3.23 5.97 -4.07
N ALA A 50 3.68 4.80 -3.63
CA ALA A 50 2.82 3.76 -3.07
C ALA A 50 2.07 4.24 -1.82
N TYR A 51 2.72 5.04 -0.96
CA TYR A 51 2.09 5.59 0.25
C TYR A 51 1.03 6.66 -0.10
N MET A 52 1.31 7.53 -1.07
CA MET A 52 0.38 8.61 -1.45
C MET A 52 -0.76 8.15 -2.36
N PHE A 53 -0.50 7.19 -3.24
CA PHE A 53 -1.44 6.74 -4.26
C PHE A 53 -1.97 5.32 -4.04
N GLY A 54 -1.52 4.60 -3.00
CA GLY A 54 -1.96 3.24 -2.71
C GLY A 54 -3.47 3.12 -2.57
N ASP A 55 -4.10 4.06 -1.85
CA ASP A 55 -5.56 4.11 -1.70
C ASP A 55 -6.26 4.20 -3.06
N LYS A 56 -5.77 5.06 -3.95
CA LYS A 56 -6.31 5.23 -5.30
C LYS A 56 -6.10 3.99 -6.16
N LEU A 57 -4.92 3.39 -6.08
CA LEU A 57 -4.57 2.19 -6.82
C LEU A 57 -5.50 1.02 -6.45
N VAL A 58 -5.76 0.81 -5.15
CA VAL A 58 -6.70 -0.21 -4.68
C VAL A 58 -8.12 0.08 -5.16
N MET A 59 -8.59 1.33 -5.07
CA MET A 59 -9.90 1.72 -5.58
C MET A 59 -10.03 1.46 -7.09
N THR A 60 -8.99 1.76 -7.87
CA THR A 60 -8.98 1.51 -9.32
C THR A 60 -8.94 0.01 -9.65
N MET A 61 -8.11 -0.78 -8.96
CA MET A 61 -8.00 -2.22 -9.19
C MET A 61 -9.28 -2.98 -8.83
N THR A 62 -9.94 -2.58 -7.74
CA THR A 62 -11.19 -3.21 -7.28
C THR A 62 -12.43 -2.61 -7.91
N GLY A 63 -12.32 -1.46 -8.59
CA GLY A 63 -13.48 -0.68 -9.01
C GLY A 63 -14.35 -0.21 -7.83
N ALA A 64 -13.77 -0.12 -6.63
CA ALA A 64 -14.48 0.31 -5.42
C ALA A 64 -14.77 1.81 -5.49
N ARG A 65 -16.05 2.17 -5.36
CA ARG A 65 -16.48 3.55 -5.16
C ARG A 65 -16.79 3.75 -3.69
N ILE A 66 -16.06 4.65 -3.02
CA ILE A 66 -16.40 5.11 -1.67
C ILE A 66 -17.75 5.82 -1.74
N VAL A 67 -18.69 5.41 -0.90
CA VAL A 67 -20.03 5.97 -0.83
C VAL A 67 -20.18 6.79 0.46
N SER A 68 -20.98 7.85 0.36
CA SER A 68 -21.38 8.64 1.53
C SER A 68 -22.61 8.05 2.22
N GLU A 69 -22.82 8.43 3.47
CA GLU A 69 -24.00 8.01 4.26
C GLU A 69 -25.32 8.46 3.63
N GLN A 70 -25.30 9.53 2.83
CA GLN A 70 -26.45 10.02 2.07
C GLN A 70 -26.77 9.13 0.85
N GLU A 71 -25.74 8.59 0.19
CA GLU A 71 -25.90 7.73 -0.98
C GLU A 71 -26.38 6.31 -0.60
N ALA A 72 -25.95 5.79 0.56
CA ALA A 72 -26.30 4.44 1.01
C ALA A 72 -26.51 4.36 2.55
N PRO A 73 -27.58 4.97 3.09
CA PRO A 73 -27.79 5.05 4.55
C PRO A 73 -27.96 3.68 5.20
N GLN A 74 -28.63 2.74 4.53
CA GLN A 74 -28.82 1.38 5.05
C GLN A 74 -27.49 0.62 5.18
N LEU A 75 -26.60 0.75 4.20
CA LEU A 75 -25.28 0.10 4.23
C LEU A 75 -24.43 0.68 5.36
N HIS A 76 -24.43 2.01 5.51
CA HIS A 76 -23.71 2.69 6.58
C HIS A 76 -24.22 2.27 7.97
N ALA A 77 -25.53 2.14 8.15
CA ALA A 77 -26.13 1.67 9.41
C ALA A 77 -25.72 0.23 9.75
N ILE A 78 -25.66 -0.66 8.76
CA ILE A 78 -25.20 -2.05 8.96
C ILE A 78 -23.73 -2.06 9.39
N VAL A 79 -22.85 -1.35 8.66
CA VAL A 79 -21.42 -1.30 8.98
C VAL A 79 -21.18 -0.68 10.36
N GLU A 80 -21.93 0.36 10.71
CA GLU A 80 -21.83 1.04 12.00
C GLU A 80 -22.20 0.12 13.16
N ARG A 81 -23.29 -0.65 13.01
CA ARG A 81 -23.68 -1.65 14.02
C ARG A 81 -22.62 -2.73 14.18
N VAL A 82 -22.00 -3.18 13.08
CA VAL A 82 -20.90 -4.17 13.12
C VAL A 82 -19.66 -3.58 13.80
N ALA A 83 -19.27 -2.36 13.46
CA ALA A 83 -18.11 -1.68 14.04
C ALA A 83 -18.31 -1.41 15.55
N ALA A 84 -19.52 -0.98 15.94
CA ALA A 84 -19.89 -0.78 17.34
C ALA A 84 -19.80 -2.09 18.16
N ASN A 85 -20.31 -3.20 17.61
CA ASN A 85 -20.21 -4.52 18.25
C ASN A 85 -18.74 -4.96 18.40
N ALA A 86 -17.89 -4.64 17.44
CA ALA A 86 -16.46 -4.94 17.47
C ALA A 86 -15.61 -3.93 18.27
N LYS A 87 -16.22 -2.86 18.81
CA LYS A 87 -15.56 -1.76 19.53
C LYS A 87 -14.42 -1.10 18.72
N ILE A 88 -14.61 -0.97 17.41
CA ILE A 88 -13.67 -0.30 16.50
C ILE A 88 -14.32 0.94 15.88
N PRO A 89 -13.53 1.97 15.50
CA PRO A 89 -14.06 3.12 14.78
C PRO A 89 -14.65 2.69 13.43
N LYS A 90 -15.69 3.41 12.97
CA LYS A 90 -16.39 3.15 11.69
C LYS A 90 -15.38 3.22 10.53
N PRO A 91 -15.16 2.12 9.79
CA PRO A 91 -14.26 2.12 8.64
C PRO A 91 -14.87 2.88 7.46
N LYS A 92 -14.04 3.25 6.47
CA LYS A 92 -14.51 3.78 5.18
C LYS A 92 -15.37 2.72 4.47
N VAL A 93 -16.52 3.12 3.93
CA VAL A 93 -17.46 2.23 3.25
C VAL A 93 -17.38 2.47 1.74
N GLY A 94 -17.25 1.40 0.96
CA GLY A 94 -17.25 1.46 -0.50
C GLY A 94 -18.01 0.30 -1.12
N ILE A 95 -18.54 0.52 -2.32
CA ILE A 95 -19.26 -0.48 -3.10
C ILE A 95 -18.37 -0.87 -4.28
N VAL A 96 -18.15 -2.18 -4.44
CA VAL A 96 -17.45 -2.76 -5.60
C VAL A 96 -18.50 -3.32 -6.55
N ARG A 97 -18.44 -2.90 -7.83
CA ARG A 97 -19.33 -3.42 -8.86
C ARG A 97 -18.80 -4.77 -9.36
N THR A 98 -19.35 -5.85 -8.83
CA THR A 98 -19.10 -7.20 -9.36
C THR A 98 -20.27 -7.59 -10.28
N LEU A 99 -19.99 -8.12 -11.47
CA LEU A 99 -21.01 -8.68 -12.34
C LEU A 99 -21.55 -9.95 -11.68
N SER A 100 -22.77 -9.89 -11.15
CA SER A 100 -23.55 -11.02 -10.64
C SER A 100 -24.74 -11.27 -11.54
#